data_AF-A0A3L7VVK0-F1
#
_entry.id   AF-A0A3L7VVK0-F1
#
_cell.length_a   1.000
_cell.length_b   1.000
_cell.length_c   1.000
_cell.angle_alpha   90.00
_cell.angle_beta   90.00
_cell.angle_gamma   90.00
#
_symmetry.space_group_name_H-M   'P 1'
#
loop_
_entity.id
_entity.type
_entity.pdbx_description
1 polymer ?
#
loop_
_entity_poly.entity_id
_entity_poly.type
_entity_poly.pdbx_seq_one_letter_code
_entity_poly.pdbx_strand_id
1 'polypeptide(L)'
;MHSSCRGPAASSLACDRRNAVSHYSVEPSDKPKALTAQTIKALRHEEVQGISRRRLLRTTIGAGFGLWLLEVTAGTLGFLWPNLEGGFGGKIRIGTLKSLVDANAGLPIAEGYPAYVQDARAFIMLVDPNRQEFVPGEDATGDGAALNVRALYQRCPHLGCKPNPCIKTYWLECACHGSRYDRLGTKAQGLGPADRGMDRFSVSVDDDGVLTLDTGKINLGTVPLAIGAPGIEAPRAATGCT
;
A
#
# COMPACT_ATOMS: atom_id res chain seq x y z
N MET A 1 6.61 -21.85 71.92
CA MET A 1 6.77 -23.26 72.32
C MET A 1 7.87 -23.34 73.35
N HIS A 2 7.52 -23.61 74.60
CA HIS A 2 8.48 -23.76 75.70
C HIS A 2 9.30 -25.05 75.50
N SER A 3 10.62 -24.96 75.66
CA SER A 3 11.44 -26.12 76.03
C SER A 3 12.32 -25.73 77.22
N SER A 4 11.97 -26.33 78.35
CA SER A 4 12.59 -26.25 79.67
C SER A 4 14.05 -26.74 79.64
N CYS A 5 14.94 -26.03 80.33
CA CYS A 5 16.19 -26.59 80.85
C CYS A 5 15.93 -27.15 82.26
N ARG A 6 16.11 -28.46 82.48
CA ARG A 6 16.23 -29.09 83.81
C ARG A 6 17.69 -29.53 84.01
N GLY A 7 18.23 -29.33 85.23
CA GLY A 7 19.65 -29.35 85.60
C GLY A 7 20.37 -30.73 85.61
N PRO A 8 21.44 -30.97 86.41
CA PRO A 8 22.06 -30.16 87.47
C PRO A 8 23.54 -29.77 87.20
N ALA A 9 24.12 -29.04 88.16
CA ALA A 9 25.44 -28.43 88.13
C ALA A 9 26.61 -29.36 87.77
N ALA A 10 27.30 -29.03 86.67
CA ALA A 10 28.76 -28.93 86.52
C ALA A 10 29.08 -28.64 85.04
N SER A 11 30.10 -27.82 84.78
CA SER A 11 30.67 -27.42 83.47
C SER A 11 29.99 -26.25 82.74
N SER A 12 30.63 -25.10 82.86
CA SER A 12 30.44 -23.89 82.07
C SER A 12 31.10 -24.05 80.70
N LEU A 13 30.44 -24.63 79.71
CA LEU A 13 30.87 -24.61 78.29
C LEU A 13 29.86 -25.39 77.44
N ALA A 14 28.71 -24.79 77.10
CA ALA A 14 27.92 -25.16 75.91
C ALA A 14 26.60 -24.37 75.85
N CYS A 15 26.60 -23.24 75.15
CA CYS A 15 25.52 -22.85 74.24
C CYS A 15 25.85 -21.51 73.55
N ASP A 16 26.99 -21.43 72.85
CA ASP A 16 27.20 -20.37 71.85
C ASP A 16 26.46 -20.76 70.58
N ARG A 17 25.21 -20.28 70.45
CA ARG A 17 24.46 -20.35 69.17
C ARG A 17 24.73 -19.08 68.38
N ARG A 18 25.88 -19.03 67.70
CA ARG A 18 26.11 -18.12 66.58
C ARG A 18 26.72 -18.85 65.38
N ASN A 19 25.98 -19.81 64.85
CA ASN A 19 26.16 -20.28 63.48
C ASN A 19 25.12 -19.59 62.57
N ALA A 20 25.44 -18.37 62.14
CA ALA A 20 24.89 -17.79 60.92
C ALA A 20 26.01 -17.87 59.87
N VAL A 21 25.97 -18.93 59.05
CA VAL A 21 26.96 -19.15 57.99
C VAL A 21 26.67 -18.15 56.87
N SER A 22 27.40 -17.04 56.86
CA SER A 22 27.49 -16.14 55.70
C SER A 22 28.42 -16.78 54.69
N HIS A 23 27.93 -17.03 53.48
CA HIS A 23 28.65 -17.73 52.41
C HIS A 23 29.72 -16.88 51.68
N TYR A 24 30.05 -15.69 52.20
CA TYR A 24 31.08 -14.81 51.66
C TYR A 24 32.37 -14.96 52.46
N SER A 25 33.16 -15.99 52.15
CA SER A 25 34.56 -16.07 52.63
C SER A 25 35.46 -15.37 51.62
N VAL A 26 35.98 -14.20 51.97
CA VAL A 26 36.99 -13.45 51.19
C VAL A 26 38.39 -13.87 51.62
N GLU A 27 39.33 -13.94 50.66
CA GLU A 27 40.74 -14.22 50.96
C GLU A 27 41.30 -13.21 51.98
N PRO A 28 42.28 -13.59 52.83
CA PRO A 28 42.84 -12.70 53.86
C PRO A 28 43.39 -11.38 53.33
N SER A 29 43.85 -11.34 52.07
CA SER A 29 44.29 -10.12 51.36
C SER A 29 43.13 -9.16 51.04
N ASP A 30 41.91 -9.68 50.93
CA ASP A 30 40.70 -8.96 50.54
C ASP A 30 39.81 -8.62 51.75
N LYS A 31 40.30 -8.92 52.97
CA LYS A 31 39.62 -8.48 54.19
C LYS A 31 39.66 -6.96 54.28
N PRO A 32 38.51 -6.28 54.41
CA PRO A 32 38.49 -4.83 54.42
C PRO A 32 39.28 -4.31 55.63
N LYS A 33 40.38 -3.60 55.37
CA LYS A 33 41.03 -2.76 56.39
C LYS A 33 39.98 -1.76 56.88
N ALA A 34 39.85 -1.62 58.20
CA ALA A 34 38.92 -0.67 58.78
C ALA A 34 39.22 0.75 58.28
N LEU A 35 38.39 1.24 57.36
CA LEU A 35 38.52 2.58 56.80
C LEU A 35 38.14 3.59 57.87
N THR A 36 38.97 4.60 58.07
CA THR A 36 38.64 5.68 59.02
C THR A 36 37.43 6.46 58.53
N ALA A 37 36.68 7.08 59.44
CA ALA A 37 35.51 7.89 59.08
C ALA A 37 35.86 9.02 58.08
N GLN A 38 37.10 9.54 58.14
CA GLN A 38 37.60 10.54 57.20
C GLN A 38 37.84 9.94 55.80
N THR A 39 38.38 8.72 55.72
CA THR A 39 38.54 8.00 54.44
C THR A 39 37.19 7.69 53.79
N ILE A 40 36.20 7.27 54.59
CA ILE A 40 34.83 7.02 54.11
C ILE A 40 34.18 8.31 53.60
N LYS A 41 34.42 9.45 54.27
CA LYS A 41 33.91 10.75 53.85
C LYS A 41 34.58 11.24 52.57
N ALA A 42 35.89 11.03 52.41
CA ALA A 42 36.63 11.36 51.20
C ALA A 42 36.18 10.53 49.99
N LEU A 43 36.02 9.20 50.16
CA LEU A 43 35.50 8.31 49.12
C LEU A 43 34.07 8.64 48.70
N ARG A 44 33.26 9.22 49.61
CA ARG A 44 31.88 9.65 49.29
C ARG A 44 31.83 10.91 48.42
N HIS A 45 32.90 11.69 48.40
CA HIS A 45 33.07 12.89 47.59
C HIS A 45 33.90 12.65 46.33
N GLU A 46 34.42 11.44 46.14
CA GLU A 46 35.13 11.07 44.93
C GLU A 46 34.11 10.93 43.78
N GLU A 47 34.30 11.75 42.75
CA GLU A 47 33.44 11.71 41.57
C GLU A 47 33.60 10.35 40.88
N VAL A 48 32.47 9.68 40.60
CA VAL A 48 32.48 8.36 39.98
C VAL A 48 33.19 8.46 38.62
N GLN A 49 34.40 7.92 38.53
CA GLN A 49 35.14 7.81 37.28
C GLN A 49 34.39 6.85 36.34
N GLY A 50 33.94 7.34 35.18
CA GLY A 50 33.21 6.56 34.18
C GLY A 50 31.68 6.66 34.25
N ILE A 51 30.97 5.70 33.63
CA ILE A 51 29.51 5.72 33.55
C ILE A 51 28.89 5.26 34.87
N SER A 52 28.10 6.12 35.51
CA SER A 52 27.35 5.73 36.70
C SER A 52 26.28 4.67 36.38
N ARG A 53 25.98 3.78 37.34
CA ARG A 53 24.95 2.74 37.20
C ARG A 53 23.60 3.31 36.73
N ARG A 54 23.20 4.47 37.25
CA ARG A 54 21.97 5.16 36.84
C ARG A 54 22.02 5.66 35.40
N ARG A 55 23.17 6.18 34.96
CA ARG A 55 23.36 6.62 33.57
C ARG A 55 23.32 5.42 32.62
N LEU A 56 24.03 4.34 32.94
CA LEU A 56 23.99 3.09 32.17
C LEU A 56 22.53 2.61 32.02
N LEU A 57 21.81 2.42 33.13
CA LEU A 57 20.43 1.92 33.09
C LEU A 57 19.48 2.83 32.29
N ARG A 58 19.54 4.15 32.47
CA ARG A 58 18.69 5.09 31.71
C ARG A 58 19.01 5.08 30.22
N THR A 59 20.30 5.02 29.86
CA THR A 59 20.73 4.98 28.47
C THR A 59 20.36 3.67 27.81
N THR A 60 20.55 2.52 28.47
CA THR A 60 20.16 1.20 27.91
C THR A 60 18.64 1.07 27.77
N ILE A 61 17.87 1.52 28.76
CA ILE A 61 16.40 1.55 28.66
C ILE A 61 15.97 2.45 27.49
N GLY A 62 16.50 3.67 27.40
CA GLY A 62 16.19 4.60 26.31
C GLY A 62 16.58 4.05 24.93
N ALA A 63 17.74 3.41 24.82
CA ALA A 63 18.18 2.77 23.58
C ALA A 63 17.27 1.60 23.18
N GLY A 64 16.87 0.77 24.15
CA GLY A 64 15.93 -0.34 23.92
C GLY A 64 14.56 0.15 23.44
N PHE A 65 14.01 1.18 24.10
CA PHE A 65 12.76 1.81 23.65
C PHE A 65 12.91 2.45 22.27
N GLY A 66 14.04 3.10 21.99
CA GLY A 66 14.31 3.70 20.67
C GLY A 66 14.35 2.66 19.56
N LEU A 67 15.03 1.52 19.79
CA LEU A 67 15.08 0.41 18.83
C LEU A 67 13.68 -0.18 18.61
N TRP A 68 12.93 -0.43 19.68
CA TRP A 68 11.57 -0.96 19.58
C TRP A 68 10.64 -0.02 18.80
N LEU A 69 10.69 1.30 19.06
CA LEU A 69 9.90 2.28 18.31
C LEU A 69 10.27 2.29 16.83
N LEU A 70 11.56 2.15 16.51
CA LEU A 70 12.03 2.07 15.13
C LEU A 70 11.49 0.83 14.43
N GLU A 71 11.56 -0.35 15.06
CA GLU A 71 11.02 -1.60 14.52
C GLU A 71 9.51 -1.53 14.32
N VAL A 72 8.76 -1.04 15.31
CA VAL A 72 7.30 -0.90 15.22
C VAL A 72 6.92 0.09 14.12
N THR A 73 7.62 1.22 14.02
CA THR A 73 7.34 2.23 12.98
C THR A 73 7.67 1.68 11.60
N ALA A 74 8.83 1.05 11.42
CA ALA A 74 9.24 0.45 10.16
C ALA A 74 8.28 -0.67 9.75
N GLY A 75 7.88 -1.53 10.68
CA GLY A 75 6.90 -2.60 10.44
C GLY A 75 5.52 -2.04 10.07
N THR A 76 5.07 -0.98 10.73
CA THR A 76 3.81 -0.30 10.41
C THR A 76 3.85 0.33 9.02
N LEU A 77 4.96 1.01 8.67
CA LEU A 77 5.14 1.58 7.34
C LEU A 77 5.20 0.49 6.26
N GLY A 78 5.90 -0.62 6.52
CA GLY A 78 5.95 -1.75 5.61
C GLY A 78 4.58 -2.41 5.42
N PHE A 79 3.80 -2.55 6.48
CA PHE A 79 2.43 -3.06 6.42
C PHE A 79 1.48 -2.13 5.65
N LEU A 80 1.64 -0.82 5.81
CA LEU A 80 0.85 0.19 5.08
C LEU A 80 1.32 0.39 3.63
N TRP A 81 2.50 -0.11 3.27
CA TRP A 81 3.03 0.02 1.92
C TRP A 81 2.21 -0.86 0.96
N PRO A 82 1.77 -0.33 -0.19
CA PRO A 82 0.95 -1.09 -1.11
C PRO A 82 1.74 -2.27 -1.71
N ASN A 83 1.19 -3.49 -1.59
CA ASN A 83 1.65 -4.62 -2.38
C ASN A 83 1.03 -4.53 -3.79
N LEU A 84 1.87 -4.41 -4.80
CA LEU A 84 1.45 -4.30 -6.21
C LEU A 84 1.31 -5.67 -6.90
N GLU A 85 1.48 -6.77 -6.15
CA GLU A 85 1.31 -8.12 -6.67
C GLU A 85 -0.18 -8.53 -6.72
N GLY A 86 -0.74 -8.56 -7.92
CA GLY A 86 -2.07 -9.08 -8.21
C GLY A 86 -3.19 -8.03 -8.14
N GLY A 87 -4.05 -8.03 -9.15
CA GLY A 87 -5.16 -7.06 -9.27
C GLY A 87 -4.77 -5.77 -9.98
N PHE A 88 -5.44 -4.67 -9.61
CA PHE A 88 -5.20 -3.35 -10.21
C PHE A 88 -3.78 -2.86 -9.87
N GLY A 89 -3.02 -2.50 -10.91
CA GLY A 89 -1.58 -2.24 -10.83
C GLY A 89 -0.71 -3.34 -11.47
N GLY A 90 -1.31 -4.46 -11.87
CA GLY A 90 -0.66 -5.54 -12.63
C GLY A 90 -1.43 -5.95 -13.88
N LYS A 91 -1.11 -7.15 -14.40
CA LYS A 91 -1.80 -7.74 -15.56
C LYS A 91 -3.11 -8.39 -15.17
N ILE A 92 -4.20 -8.04 -15.87
CA ILE A 92 -5.55 -8.52 -15.62
C ILE A 92 -6.10 -9.15 -16.90
N ARG A 93 -6.50 -10.43 -16.81
CA ARG A 93 -7.15 -11.15 -17.90
C ARG A 93 -8.62 -10.75 -17.97
N ILE A 94 -9.06 -10.28 -19.13
CA ILE A 94 -10.43 -9.84 -19.38
C ILE A 94 -11.27 -10.97 -19.99
N GLY A 95 -10.73 -11.65 -21.00
CA GLY A 95 -11.46 -12.66 -21.77
C GLY A 95 -11.57 -12.31 -23.26
N THR A 96 -12.42 -13.05 -23.96
CA THR A 96 -12.71 -12.84 -25.39
C THR A 96 -13.82 -11.79 -25.57
N LEU A 97 -13.95 -11.26 -26.79
CA LEU A 97 -15.07 -10.37 -27.14
C LEU A 97 -16.42 -11.01 -26.84
N LYS A 98 -16.59 -12.30 -27.17
CA LYS A 98 -17.82 -13.04 -26.88
C LYS A 98 -18.13 -13.05 -25.39
N SER A 99 -17.16 -13.40 -24.53
CA SER A 99 -17.38 -13.40 -23.09
C SER A 99 -17.71 -12.01 -22.54
N LEU A 100 -17.14 -10.96 -23.13
CA LEU A 100 -17.40 -9.57 -22.73
C LEU A 100 -18.84 -9.15 -23.09
N VAL A 101 -19.32 -9.51 -24.27
CA VAL A 101 -20.70 -9.28 -24.71
C VAL A 101 -21.69 -10.07 -23.84
N ASP A 102 -21.42 -11.36 -23.63
CA ASP A 102 -22.28 -12.25 -22.83
C ASP A 102 -22.41 -11.75 -21.38
N ALA A 103 -21.31 -11.24 -20.79
CA ALA A 103 -21.30 -10.68 -19.44
C ALA A 103 -22.02 -9.31 -19.32
N ASN A 104 -22.24 -8.61 -20.43
CA ASN A 104 -22.85 -7.28 -20.50
C ASN A 104 -24.14 -7.31 -21.34
N ALA A 105 -24.94 -8.37 -21.18
CA ALA A 105 -26.18 -8.55 -21.90
C ALA A 105 -27.09 -7.31 -21.80
N GLY A 106 -27.50 -6.78 -22.95
CA GLY A 106 -28.34 -5.57 -23.05
C GLY A 106 -27.57 -4.28 -23.39
N LEU A 107 -26.24 -4.32 -23.43
CA LEU A 107 -25.43 -3.21 -23.93
C LEU A 107 -24.94 -3.47 -25.36
N PRO A 108 -24.95 -2.45 -26.25
CA PRO A 108 -24.55 -2.58 -27.65
C PRO A 108 -23.03 -2.57 -27.82
N ILE A 109 -22.32 -3.47 -27.11
CA ILE A 109 -20.85 -3.57 -27.12
C ILE A 109 -20.33 -3.88 -28.53
N ALA A 110 -21.05 -4.73 -29.26
CA ALA A 110 -20.75 -5.06 -30.66
C ALA A 110 -20.76 -3.81 -31.56
N GLU A 111 -21.54 -2.78 -31.23
CA GLU A 111 -21.59 -1.52 -31.97
C GLU A 111 -20.50 -0.51 -31.52
N GLY A 112 -19.59 -0.92 -30.64
CA GLY A 112 -18.51 -0.08 -30.10
C GLY A 112 -18.86 0.65 -28.79
N TYR A 113 -19.97 0.29 -28.13
CA TYR A 113 -20.30 0.86 -26.82
C TYR A 113 -19.27 0.44 -25.75
N PRO A 114 -18.86 1.35 -24.84
CA PRO A 114 -17.90 1.02 -23.78
C PRO A 114 -18.46 0.00 -22.77
N ALA A 115 -17.89 -1.20 -22.71
CA ALA A 115 -18.17 -2.21 -21.69
C ALA A 115 -17.37 -1.90 -20.42
N TYR A 116 -18.00 -1.92 -19.24
CA TYR A 116 -17.28 -1.67 -17.99
C TYR A 116 -16.82 -2.98 -17.33
N VAL A 117 -15.52 -3.09 -17.05
CA VAL A 117 -14.95 -4.21 -16.29
C VAL A 117 -14.42 -3.70 -14.94
N GLN A 118 -15.05 -4.15 -13.85
CA GLN A 118 -14.78 -3.69 -12.48
C GLN A 118 -13.37 -4.01 -12.03
N ASP A 119 -12.93 -5.25 -12.25
CA ASP A 119 -11.63 -5.76 -11.78
C ASP A 119 -10.47 -4.95 -12.38
N ALA A 120 -10.59 -4.57 -13.65
CA ALA A 120 -9.62 -3.74 -14.35
C ALA A 120 -9.83 -2.23 -14.17
N ARG A 121 -10.96 -1.82 -13.56
CA ARG A 121 -11.38 -0.41 -13.48
C ARG A 121 -11.31 0.26 -14.86
N ALA A 122 -11.75 -0.44 -15.89
CA ALA A 122 -11.53 -0.03 -17.28
C ALA A 122 -12.83 -0.11 -18.11
N PHE A 123 -12.93 0.79 -19.09
CA PHE A 123 -13.89 0.67 -20.17
C PHE A 123 -13.21 -0.01 -21.37
N ILE A 124 -13.86 -1.02 -21.94
CA ILE A 124 -13.35 -1.82 -23.05
C ILE A 124 -14.31 -1.69 -24.22
N MET A 125 -13.77 -1.34 -25.38
CA MET A 125 -14.56 -1.15 -26.60
C MET A 125 -13.76 -1.59 -27.83
N LEU A 126 -14.48 -2.04 -28.86
CA LEU A 126 -13.89 -2.26 -30.18
C LEU A 126 -13.44 -0.93 -30.77
N VAL A 127 -12.30 -0.89 -31.46
CA VAL A 127 -11.89 0.34 -32.18
C VAL A 127 -12.67 0.47 -33.49
N ASP A 128 -12.80 -0.61 -34.25
CA ASP A 128 -13.65 -0.72 -35.43
C ASP A 128 -14.80 -1.71 -35.16
N PRO A 129 -16.04 -1.22 -34.94
CA PRO A 129 -17.21 -2.07 -34.74
C PRO A 129 -17.59 -2.94 -35.95
N ASN A 130 -17.03 -2.72 -37.15
CA ASN A 130 -17.29 -3.61 -38.29
C ASN A 130 -16.50 -4.91 -38.19
N ARG A 131 -15.48 -4.95 -37.34
CA ARG A 131 -14.65 -6.14 -37.09
C ARG A 131 -14.99 -6.70 -35.71
N GLN A 132 -15.72 -7.80 -35.69
CA GLN A 132 -16.23 -8.43 -34.46
C GLN A 132 -15.23 -9.41 -33.83
N GLU A 133 -13.99 -8.95 -33.62
CA GLU A 133 -12.93 -9.75 -32.99
C GLU A 133 -11.87 -8.85 -32.35
N PHE A 134 -11.14 -9.42 -31.39
CA PHE A 134 -9.87 -8.89 -30.93
C PHE A 134 -8.76 -9.53 -31.75
N VAL A 135 -7.83 -8.72 -32.26
CA VAL A 135 -6.75 -9.19 -33.12
C VAL A 135 -5.56 -9.56 -32.25
N PRO A 136 -4.97 -10.78 -32.40
CA PRO A 136 -3.78 -11.16 -31.66
C PRO A 136 -2.62 -10.18 -31.82
N GLY A 137 -1.88 -9.94 -30.74
CA GLY A 137 -0.74 -9.03 -30.71
C GLY A 137 -0.57 -8.30 -29.39
N GLU A 138 0.36 -7.34 -29.36
CA GLU A 138 0.63 -6.49 -28.20
C GLU A 138 0.58 -5.01 -28.60
N ASP A 139 0.02 -4.18 -27.72
CA ASP A 139 0.05 -2.73 -27.82
C ASP A 139 0.43 -2.11 -26.47
N ALA A 140 1.68 -1.65 -26.39
CA ALA A 140 2.22 -0.97 -25.21
C ALA A 140 1.59 0.41 -24.97
N THR A 141 1.08 1.07 -26.02
CA THR A 141 0.54 2.43 -25.96
C THR A 141 -0.94 2.47 -25.58
N GLY A 142 -1.65 1.36 -25.81
CA GLY A 142 -3.09 1.28 -25.60
C GLY A 142 -3.91 2.06 -26.64
N ASP A 143 -3.32 2.39 -27.79
CA ASP A 143 -4.04 2.99 -28.91
C ASP A 143 -5.12 2.03 -29.46
N GLY A 144 -4.85 0.73 -29.47
CA GLY A 144 -5.85 -0.29 -29.73
C GLY A 144 -6.25 -0.45 -31.19
N ALA A 145 -5.79 0.42 -32.11
CA ALA A 145 -6.14 0.32 -33.53
C ALA A 145 -5.64 -1.00 -34.14
N ALA A 146 -4.42 -1.42 -33.83
CA ALA A 146 -3.84 -2.67 -34.36
C ALA A 146 -4.56 -3.92 -33.83
N LEU A 147 -4.97 -3.91 -32.55
CA LEU A 147 -5.61 -5.04 -31.87
C LEU A 147 -7.15 -5.01 -31.98
N ASN A 148 -7.70 -3.97 -32.62
CA ASN A 148 -9.13 -3.66 -32.68
C ASN A 148 -9.82 -3.53 -31.30
N VAL A 149 -9.08 -3.17 -30.26
CA VAL A 149 -9.64 -3.02 -28.91
C VAL A 149 -8.89 -1.97 -28.14
N ARG A 150 -9.63 -1.08 -27.49
CA ARG A 150 -9.09 -0.04 -26.61
C ARG A 150 -9.58 -0.27 -25.19
N ALA A 151 -8.70 -0.01 -24.24
CA ALA A 151 -8.98 -0.07 -22.81
C ALA A 151 -8.70 1.29 -22.17
N LEU A 152 -9.77 1.97 -21.74
CA LEU A 152 -9.69 3.27 -21.09
C LEU A 152 -9.75 3.12 -19.58
N TYR A 153 -8.89 3.81 -18.85
CA TYR A 153 -9.01 3.90 -17.40
C TYR A 153 -10.30 4.63 -17.05
N GLN A 154 -11.11 4.09 -16.14
CA GLN A 154 -12.38 4.69 -15.71
C GLN A 154 -12.24 5.96 -14.86
N ARG A 155 -11.18 6.73 -15.05
CA ARG A 155 -10.82 7.90 -14.26
C ARG A 155 -10.79 9.12 -15.16
N CYS A 156 -11.60 10.12 -14.85
CA CYS A 156 -11.59 11.41 -15.54
C CYS A 156 -10.24 12.12 -15.27
N PRO A 157 -9.48 12.50 -16.32
CA PRO A 157 -8.24 13.27 -16.23
C PRO A 157 -8.27 14.56 -15.39
N HIS A 158 -9.46 15.14 -15.14
CA HIS A 158 -9.62 16.34 -14.32
C HIS A 158 -9.28 16.09 -12.84
N LEU A 159 -10.19 15.43 -12.11
CA LEU A 159 -10.06 15.18 -10.67
C LEU A 159 -10.37 13.72 -10.28
N GLY A 160 -10.51 12.84 -11.26
CA GLY A 160 -10.62 11.40 -11.03
C GLY A 160 -12.01 10.83 -10.84
N CYS A 161 -13.08 11.61 -11.04
CA CYS A 161 -14.43 11.07 -11.11
C CYS A 161 -14.56 10.00 -12.21
N LYS A 162 -15.47 9.04 -12.04
CA LYS A 162 -15.79 8.03 -13.05
C LYS A 162 -16.73 8.62 -14.13
N PRO A 163 -16.31 8.75 -15.40
CA PRO A 163 -17.23 9.11 -16.47
C PRO A 163 -18.28 8.01 -16.69
N ASN A 164 -19.50 8.39 -17.06
CA ASN A 164 -20.58 7.46 -17.34
C ASN A 164 -20.76 7.30 -18.86
N PRO A 165 -20.73 6.07 -19.41
CA PRO A 165 -21.05 5.83 -20.81
C PRO A 165 -22.52 6.13 -21.11
N CYS A 166 -22.78 6.99 -22.08
CA CYS A 166 -24.12 7.39 -22.47
C CYS A 166 -24.64 6.50 -23.61
N ILE A 167 -25.74 5.78 -23.39
CA ILE A 167 -26.31 4.87 -24.41
C ILE A 167 -26.80 5.59 -25.67
N LYS A 168 -27.20 6.87 -25.57
CA LYS A 168 -27.72 7.65 -26.71
C LYS A 168 -26.59 8.16 -27.62
N THR A 169 -25.53 8.70 -27.02
CA THR A 169 -24.43 9.35 -27.76
C THR A 169 -23.22 8.45 -27.96
N TYR A 170 -23.10 7.39 -27.16
CA TYR A 170 -21.95 6.50 -26.99
C TYR A 170 -20.72 7.18 -26.37
N TRP A 171 -20.86 8.45 -26.01
CA TRP A 171 -19.83 9.23 -25.38
C TRP A 171 -19.75 8.94 -23.88
N LEU A 172 -18.58 9.22 -23.30
CA LEU A 172 -18.33 9.16 -21.87
C LEU A 172 -18.56 10.54 -21.27
N GLU A 173 -19.57 10.67 -20.42
CA GLU A 173 -19.99 11.94 -19.81
C GLU A 173 -19.69 11.95 -18.31
N CYS A 174 -18.83 12.86 -17.87
CA CYS A 174 -18.45 13.00 -16.46
C CYS A 174 -19.44 13.90 -15.72
N ALA A 175 -20.23 13.31 -14.83
CA ALA A 175 -21.28 14.01 -14.07
C ALA A 175 -20.76 15.05 -13.06
N CYS A 176 -19.47 15.03 -12.70
CA CYS A 176 -18.93 15.95 -11.70
C CYS A 176 -18.84 17.40 -12.21
N HIS A 177 -18.25 17.60 -13.39
CA HIS A 177 -18.01 18.93 -13.96
C HIS A 177 -18.29 19.00 -15.47
N GLY A 178 -19.01 18.01 -16.01
CA GLY A 178 -19.45 18.02 -17.42
C GLY A 178 -18.37 17.73 -18.46
N SER A 179 -17.22 17.16 -18.08
CA SER A 179 -16.22 16.74 -19.06
C SER A 179 -16.76 15.62 -19.95
N ARG A 180 -16.71 15.81 -21.27
CA ARG A 180 -17.15 14.81 -22.24
C ARG A 180 -16.01 14.28 -23.12
N TYR A 181 -16.08 13.00 -23.42
CA TYR A 181 -15.16 12.26 -24.28
C TYR A 181 -15.95 11.42 -25.27
N ASP A 182 -15.41 11.20 -26.46
CA ASP A 182 -15.99 10.20 -27.35
C ASP A 182 -15.85 8.77 -26.79
N ARG A 183 -16.39 7.78 -27.49
CA ARG A 183 -16.34 6.38 -27.04
C ARG A 183 -14.92 5.83 -26.93
N LEU A 184 -13.96 6.41 -27.66
CA LEU A 184 -12.55 6.02 -27.69
C LEU A 184 -11.69 6.85 -26.73
N GLY A 185 -12.30 7.71 -25.92
CA GLY A 185 -11.65 8.48 -24.86
C GLY A 185 -11.08 9.82 -25.30
N THR A 186 -11.30 10.25 -26.56
CA THR A 186 -10.83 11.55 -27.04
C THR A 186 -11.63 12.67 -26.38
N LYS A 187 -10.94 13.62 -25.77
CA LYS A 187 -11.59 14.76 -25.10
C LYS A 187 -12.14 15.75 -26.12
N ALA A 188 -13.43 16.05 -26.03
CA ALA A 188 -14.05 17.14 -26.78
C ALA A 188 -13.62 18.50 -26.22
N GLN A 189 -12.91 19.31 -27.01
CA GLN A 189 -12.46 20.64 -26.60
C GLN A 189 -13.66 21.53 -26.23
N GLY A 190 -13.53 22.29 -25.13
CA GLY A 190 -14.56 23.21 -24.64
C GLY A 190 -15.69 22.57 -23.83
N LEU A 191 -15.83 21.24 -23.80
CA LEU A 191 -16.87 20.57 -23.01
C LEU A 191 -16.36 20.09 -21.64
N GLY A 192 -16.42 20.96 -20.63
CA GLY A 192 -15.95 20.68 -19.27
C GLY A 192 -14.43 20.86 -19.07
N PRO A 193 -13.94 20.77 -17.83
CA PRO A 193 -12.62 21.28 -17.45
C PRO A 193 -11.42 20.33 -17.67
N ALA A 194 -11.62 19.07 -18.08
CA ALA A 194 -10.49 18.17 -18.28
C ALA A 194 -9.55 18.64 -19.41
N ASP A 195 -8.25 18.58 -19.12
CA ASP A 195 -7.15 19.12 -19.93
C ASP A 195 -6.68 18.19 -21.06
N ARG A 196 -7.01 16.90 -20.99
CA ARG A 196 -6.65 15.86 -21.96
C ARG A 196 -7.73 14.78 -22.09
N GLY A 197 -7.55 13.88 -23.07
CA GLY A 197 -8.30 12.64 -23.27
C GLY A 197 -8.15 11.64 -22.12
N MET A 198 -9.00 10.62 -22.10
CA MET A 198 -8.92 9.57 -21.09
C MET A 198 -7.62 8.77 -21.22
N ASP A 199 -7.08 8.38 -20.08
CA ASP A 199 -5.86 7.58 -20.02
C ASP A 199 -6.16 6.14 -20.47
N ARG A 200 -5.18 5.49 -21.08
CA ARG A 200 -5.26 4.19 -21.75
C ARG A 200 -4.37 3.17 -21.05
N PHE A 201 -4.78 1.92 -21.02
CA PHE A 201 -3.92 0.82 -20.55
C PHE A 201 -3.22 0.14 -21.73
N SER A 202 -2.03 -0.38 -21.49
CA SER A 202 -1.42 -1.33 -22.44
C SER A 202 -2.27 -2.60 -22.50
N VAL A 203 -2.39 -3.16 -23.70
CA VAL A 203 -3.21 -4.34 -23.97
C VAL A 203 -2.41 -5.39 -24.75
N SER A 204 -2.79 -6.64 -24.57
CA SER A 204 -2.28 -7.79 -25.32
C SER A 204 -3.43 -8.75 -25.57
N VAL A 205 -3.42 -9.39 -26.73
CA VAL A 205 -4.42 -10.38 -27.15
C VAL A 205 -3.65 -11.63 -27.58
N ASP A 206 -3.96 -12.77 -26.98
CA ASP A 206 -3.36 -14.05 -27.37
C ASP A 206 -4.00 -14.63 -28.65
N ASP A 207 -3.43 -15.71 -29.18
CA ASP A 207 -3.90 -16.35 -30.42
C ASP A 207 -5.32 -16.91 -30.31
N ASP A 208 -5.80 -17.15 -29.08
CA ASP A 208 -7.18 -17.56 -28.78
C ASP A 208 -8.15 -16.36 -28.69
N GLY A 209 -7.67 -15.14 -28.93
CA GLY A 209 -8.46 -13.90 -28.89
C GLY A 209 -8.76 -13.40 -27.48
N VAL A 210 -7.97 -13.80 -26.48
CA VAL A 210 -8.18 -13.41 -25.09
C VAL A 210 -7.37 -12.15 -24.77
N LEU A 211 -8.11 -11.11 -24.38
CA LEU A 211 -7.58 -9.81 -23.99
C LEU A 211 -7.02 -9.85 -22.56
N THR A 212 -5.82 -9.29 -22.39
CA THR A 212 -5.17 -9.01 -21.12
C THR A 212 -4.71 -7.55 -21.08
N LEU A 213 -5.02 -6.84 -19.99
CA LEU A 213 -4.63 -5.44 -19.75
C LEU A 213 -3.49 -5.37 -18.75
N ASP A 214 -2.49 -4.52 -18.98
CA ASP A 214 -1.51 -4.13 -17.96
C ASP A 214 -1.95 -2.83 -17.29
N THR A 215 -2.58 -2.94 -16.13
CA THR A 215 -3.10 -1.79 -15.36
C THR A 215 -2.04 -1.05 -14.55
N GLY A 216 -0.80 -1.58 -14.50
CA GLY A 216 0.37 -0.88 -13.95
C GLY A 216 0.96 0.14 -14.93
N LYS A 217 0.62 0.06 -16.22
CA LYS A 217 1.11 0.95 -17.27
C LYS A 217 -0.01 1.84 -17.81
N ILE A 218 -0.05 3.07 -17.30
CA ILE A 218 -1.03 4.09 -17.70
C ILE A 218 -0.40 5.00 -18.75
N ASN A 219 -0.96 4.99 -19.96
CA ASN A 219 -0.61 5.90 -21.05
C ASN A 219 -1.57 7.09 -21.04
N LEU A 220 -1.04 8.31 -20.97
CA LEU A 220 -1.89 9.49 -20.89
C LEU A 220 -2.70 9.70 -22.18
N GLY A 221 -3.91 10.23 -22.01
CA GLY A 221 -4.75 10.62 -23.15
C GLY A 221 -4.15 11.78 -23.93
N THR A 222 -4.55 11.89 -25.20
CA THR A 222 -4.07 12.93 -26.11
C THR A 222 -4.65 14.30 -25.77
N VAL A 223 -4.14 15.35 -26.41
CA VAL A 223 -4.71 16.69 -26.30
C VAL A 223 -6.20 16.71 -26.73
N PRO A 224 -7.01 17.62 -26.18
CA PRO A 224 -8.40 17.78 -26.59
C PRO A 224 -8.52 18.17 -28.06
N LEU A 225 -9.54 17.63 -28.73
CA LEU A 225 -9.83 17.94 -30.13
C LEU A 225 -11.16 18.69 -30.24
N ALA A 226 -11.21 19.66 -31.15
CA ALA A 226 -12.44 20.33 -31.51
C ALA A 226 -13.46 19.32 -32.04
N ILE A 227 -14.74 19.48 -31.67
CA ILE A 227 -15.81 18.60 -32.14
C ILE A 227 -15.88 18.67 -33.67
N GLY A 228 -15.83 17.51 -34.33
CA GLY A 228 -15.81 17.40 -35.80
C GLY A 228 -14.43 17.46 -36.43
N ALA A 229 -13.36 17.65 -35.65
CA ALA A 229 -11.99 17.48 -36.14
C ALA A 229 -11.69 15.99 -36.41
N PRO A 230 -10.73 15.67 -37.31
CA PRO A 230 -10.24 14.31 -37.46
C PRO A 230 -9.72 13.74 -36.14
N GLY A 231 -10.11 12.51 -35.79
CA GLY A 231 -9.66 11.82 -34.57
C GLY A 231 -10.58 11.94 -33.35
N ILE A 232 -11.68 12.71 -33.44
CA ILE A 232 -12.78 12.64 -32.48
C ILE A 232 -14.05 12.14 -33.19
N GLU A 233 -14.70 11.13 -32.62
CA GLU A 233 -15.93 10.61 -33.19
C GLU A 233 -17.13 11.50 -32.84
N ALA A 234 -17.97 11.81 -33.82
CA ALA A 234 -19.20 12.54 -33.59
C ALA A 234 -20.14 11.75 -32.64
N PRO A 235 -20.89 12.43 -31.77
CA PRO A 235 -21.87 11.76 -30.93
C PRO A 235 -23.00 11.19 -31.78
N ARG A 236 -23.49 10.00 -31.44
CA ARG A 236 -24.60 9.35 -32.17
C ARG A 236 -25.95 10.08 -32.02
N ALA A 237 -26.07 10.97 -31.06
CA ALA A 237 -27.24 11.79 -30.83
C ALA A 237 -26.84 13.24 -30.52
N ALA A 238 -27.69 14.20 -30.88
CA ALA A 238 -27.44 15.63 -30.65
C ALA A 238 -27.52 16.02 -29.16
N THR A 239 -28.29 15.27 -28.37
CA THR A 239 -28.45 15.49 -26.93
C THR A 239 -27.69 14.42 -26.15
N GLY A 240 -27.07 14.85 -25.04
CA GLY A 240 -26.37 13.96 -24.11
C GLY A 240 -27.32 13.08 -23.29
N CYS A 241 -26.79 12.46 -22.24
CA CYS A 241 -27.58 11.59 -21.36
C CYS A 241 -28.28 12.29 -20.19
N THR A 242 -28.29 13.63 -20.19
CA THR A 242 -29.07 14.44 -19.23
C THR A 242 -30.56 14.15 -19.28
#